data_AF-A0A945K777-F1
#
_entry.id   AF-A0A945K777-F1
#
_cell.length_a   1.000
_cell.length_b   1.000
_cell.length_c   1.000
_cell.angle_alpha   90.00
_cell.angle_beta   90.00
_cell.angle_gamma   90.00
#
_symmetry.space_group_name_H-M   'P 1'
#
loop_
_entity.id
_entity.type
_entity.pdbx_description
1 polymer ?
#
loop_
_entity_poly.entity_id
_entity_poly.type
_entity_poly.pdbx_seq_one_letter_code
_entity_poly.pdbx_strand_id
1 'polypeptide(L)'
;FGKTLEHNIALASSLERFVDTGQSLLLGVSRKTMIGQLIDSDVDNRLTGSVTMALLMAQSVAQRRAQIGCSSGMILRVHDVRETVQALTVWQRIMGFKQEINNL
;
A
#
# COMPACT_ATOMS: atom_id res chain seq x y z
N PHE A 1 -3.83 -17.04 5.64
CA PHE A 1 -5.25 -16.63 5.67
C PHE A 1 -6.07 -17.19 4.51
N GLY A 2 -5.91 -18.47 4.12
CA GLY A 2 -6.83 -19.22 3.23
C GLY A 2 -7.50 -18.52 2.04
N LYS A 3 -6.87 -17.50 1.42
CA LYS A 3 -7.46 -16.70 0.32
C LYS A 3 -6.77 -17.08 -0.99
N THR A 4 -7.53 -17.22 -2.06
CA THR A 4 -7.00 -17.40 -3.42
C THR A 4 -6.33 -16.12 -3.92
N LEU A 5 -5.67 -16.19 -5.07
CA LEU A 5 -5.08 -15.00 -5.70
C LEU A 5 -6.17 -13.97 -6.00
N GLU A 6 -7.28 -14.40 -6.60
CA GLU A 6 -8.43 -13.58 -7.00
C GLU A 6 -9.03 -12.87 -5.78
N HIS A 7 -9.21 -13.58 -4.66
CA HIS A 7 -9.69 -12.98 -3.42
C HIS A 7 -8.77 -11.87 -2.91
N ASN A 8 -7.45 -12.10 -2.93
CA ASN A 8 -6.52 -11.09 -2.46
C ASN A 8 -6.46 -9.89 -3.41
N ILE A 9 -6.58 -10.10 -4.73
CA ILE A 9 -6.63 -9.01 -5.73
C ILE A 9 -7.88 -8.18 -5.50
N ALA A 10 -9.05 -8.82 -5.38
CA ALA A 10 -10.31 -8.13 -5.13
C ALA A 10 -10.26 -7.28 -3.84
N LEU A 11 -9.65 -7.79 -2.78
CA LEU A 11 -9.44 -7.04 -1.53
C LEU A 11 -8.50 -5.85 -1.71
N ALA A 12 -7.39 -6.03 -2.43
CA ALA A 12 -6.45 -4.94 -2.70
C ALA A 12 -7.07 -3.84 -3.58
N SER A 13 -7.80 -4.22 -4.63
CA SER A 13 -8.51 -3.28 -5.51
C SER A 13 -9.68 -2.56 -4.82
N SER A 14 -10.21 -3.14 -3.73
CA SER A 14 -11.31 -2.56 -2.95
C SER A 14 -10.86 -1.86 -1.67
N LEU A 15 -9.56 -1.55 -1.54
CA LEU A 15 -8.98 -1.03 -0.30
C LEU A 15 -9.67 0.25 0.21
N GLU A 16 -10.13 1.11 -0.70
CA GLU A 16 -10.83 2.36 -0.40
C GLU A 16 -12.12 2.12 0.41
N ARG A 17 -12.82 1.01 0.18
CA ARG A 17 -14.03 0.67 0.94
C ARG A 17 -13.74 0.40 2.42
N PHE A 18 -12.53 -0.02 2.74
CA PHE A 18 -12.11 -0.18 4.14
C PHE A 18 -11.76 1.17 4.76
N VAL A 19 -11.24 2.13 3.98
CA VAL A 19 -11.00 3.50 4.44
C VAL A 19 -12.31 4.18 4.81
N ASP A 20 -13.36 3.95 4.02
CA ASP A 20 -14.71 4.52 4.23
C ASP A 20 -15.34 4.09 5.57
N THR A 21 -14.82 3.05 6.22
CA THR A 21 -15.27 2.66 7.57
C THR A 21 -14.83 3.62 8.68
N GLY A 22 -13.91 4.56 8.37
CA GLY A 22 -13.33 5.48 9.34
C GLY A 22 -12.32 4.83 10.29
N GLN A 23 -12.05 3.53 10.16
CA GLN A 23 -11.12 2.79 11.02
C GLN A 23 -9.68 2.89 10.54
N SER A 24 -8.74 2.75 11.48
CA SER A 24 -7.32 2.60 11.14
C SER A 24 -7.07 1.25 10.46
N LEU A 25 -6.19 1.24 9.45
CA LEU A 25 -5.91 0.05 8.64
C LEU A 25 -4.55 -0.54 8.98
N LEU A 26 -4.47 -1.86 9.12
CA LEU A 26 -3.21 -2.62 9.15
C LEU A 26 -3.12 -3.49 7.91
N LEU A 27 -2.11 -3.26 7.07
CA LEU A 27 -1.94 -3.93 5.79
C LEU A 27 -0.64 -4.72 5.80
N GLY A 28 -0.73 -6.01 5.49
CA GLY A 28 0.41 -6.92 5.44
C GLY A 28 0.46 -7.67 4.12
N VAL A 29 1.30 -7.19 3.19
CA VAL A 29 1.47 -7.78 1.85
C VAL A 29 2.88 -8.29 1.57
N SER A 30 3.86 -7.89 2.38
CA SER A 30 5.27 -8.23 2.18
C SER A 30 5.50 -9.74 2.13
N ARG A 31 6.20 -10.18 1.08
CA ARG A 31 6.64 -11.56 0.77
C ARG A 31 5.53 -12.61 0.70
N LYS A 32 4.26 -12.20 0.66
CA LYS A 32 3.12 -13.13 0.59
C LYS A 32 3.09 -13.91 -0.71
N THR A 33 2.50 -15.11 -0.66
CA THR A 33 2.28 -15.99 -1.82
C THR A 33 1.61 -15.27 -2.99
N MET A 34 0.66 -14.39 -2.72
CA MET A 34 0.03 -13.53 -3.73
C MET A 34 1.04 -12.78 -4.59
N ILE A 35 2.09 -12.19 -3.98
CA ILE A 35 3.12 -11.46 -4.73
C ILE A 35 3.84 -12.42 -5.67
N GLY A 36 4.26 -13.58 -5.16
CA GLY A 36 4.90 -14.61 -5.99
C GLY A 36 4.02 -15.10 -7.13
N GLN A 37 2.71 -15.21 -6.93
CA GLN A 37 1.77 -15.58 -7.97
C GLN A 37 1.58 -14.48 -9.03
N LEU A 38 1.67 -13.21 -8.64
CA LEU A 38 1.50 -12.07 -9.57
C LEU A 38 2.71 -11.86 -10.49
N ILE A 39 3.92 -12.15 -10.01
CA ILE A 39 5.16 -11.86 -10.74
C ILE A 39 5.97 -13.11 -11.08
N ASP A 40 5.37 -14.28 -10.92
CA ASP A 40 6.01 -15.60 -11.11
C ASP A 40 7.35 -15.73 -10.38
N SER A 41 7.33 -15.60 -9.05
CA SER A 41 8.55 -15.62 -8.23
C SER A 41 8.47 -16.43 -6.93
N ASP A 42 9.63 -16.99 -6.58
CA ASP A 42 9.88 -17.62 -5.27
C ASP A 42 9.84 -16.59 -4.13
N VAL A 43 9.96 -17.05 -2.88
CA VAL A 43 9.84 -16.15 -1.71
C VAL A 43 10.97 -15.13 -1.59
N ASP A 44 12.16 -15.47 -2.10
CA ASP A 44 13.36 -14.64 -1.99
C ASP A 44 13.34 -13.50 -3.01
N ASN A 45 12.72 -13.71 -4.16
CA ASN A 45 12.59 -12.74 -5.25
C ASN A 45 11.26 -11.94 -5.20
N ARG A 46 10.70 -11.73 -4.01
CA ARG A 46 9.47 -10.93 -3.80
C ARG A 46 9.71 -9.51 -3.29
N LEU A 47 10.95 -9.09 -3.10
CA LEU A 47 11.27 -7.77 -2.54
C LEU A 47 10.60 -6.64 -3.32
N THR A 48 10.88 -6.54 -4.62
CA THR A 48 10.36 -5.47 -5.46
C THR A 48 8.83 -5.48 -5.50
N GLY A 49 8.22 -6.63 -5.77
CA GLY A 49 6.75 -6.75 -5.77
C GLY A 49 6.11 -6.40 -4.42
N SER A 50 6.77 -6.74 -3.31
CA SER A 50 6.31 -6.40 -1.96
C SER A 50 6.32 -4.90 -1.70
N VAL A 51 7.42 -4.23 -2.05
CA VAL A 51 7.59 -2.78 -1.89
C VAL A 51 6.62 -2.03 -2.80
N THR A 52 6.48 -2.46 -4.05
CA THR A 52 5.50 -1.89 -5.00
C THR A 52 4.08 -2.01 -4.46
N MET A 53 3.69 -3.18 -3.95
CA MET A 53 2.34 -3.37 -3.41
C MET A 53 2.10 -2.51 -2.16
N ALA A 54 3.09 -2.39 -1.27
CA ALA A 54 2.99 -1.55 -0.08
C ALA A 54 2.83 -0.07 -0.45
N LEU A 55 3.56 0.41 -1.46
CA LEU A 55 3.46 1.78 -1.97
C LEU A 55 2.08 2.05 -2.60
N LEU A 56 1.57 1.14 -3.45
CA LEU A 56 0.25 1.27 -4.07
C LEU A 56 -0.87 1.33 -3.02
N MET A 57 -0.79 0.46 -2.01
CA MET A 57 -1.74 0.48 -0.89
C MET A 57 -1.67 1.79 -0.11
N ALA A 58 -0.46 2.29 0.19
CA ALA A 58 -0.29 3.56 0.89
C ALA A 58 -0.88 4.74 0.10
N GLN A 59 -0.66 4.75 -1.21
CA GLN A 59 -1.19 5.76 -2.11
C GLN A 59 -2.72 5.74 -2.14
N SER A 60 -3.34 4.57 -2.36
CA SER A 60 -4.80 4.43 -2.39
C SER A 60 -5.44 4.88 -1.08
N VAL A 61 -4.88 4.46 0.07
CA VAL A 61 -5.38 4.87 1.39
C VAL A 61 -5.26 6.37 1.60
N ALA A 62 -4.10 6.97 1.30
CA ALA A 62 -3.89 8.40 1.47
C ALA A 62 -4.81 9.24 0.58
N GLN A 63 -4.97 8.84 -0.69
CA GLN A 63 -5.84 9.53 -1.64
C GLN A 63 -7.30 9.48 -1.18
N ARG A 64 -7.80 8.30 -0.82
CA ARG A 64 -9.18 8.15 -0.36
C ARG A 64 -9.44 8.95 0.92
N ARG A 65 -8.51 8.93 1.88
CA ARG A 65 -8.60 9.73 3.11
C ARG A 65 -8.70 11.22 2.84
N ALA A 66 -7.87 11.74 1.93
CA ALA A 66 -7.93 13.15 1.55
C ALA A 66 -9.29 13.51 0.92
N GLN A 67 -9.84 12.63 0.08
CA GLN A 67 -11.15 12.84 -0.55
C GLN A 67 -12.31 12.91 0.45
N ILE A 68 -12.28 12.06 1.49
CA ILE A 68 -13.38 11.97 2.47
C ILE A 68 -13.11 12.73 3.78
N GLY A 69 -11.98 13.44 3.89
CA GLY A 69 -11.61 14.16 5.11
C GLY A 69 -11.35 13.28 6.34
N CYS A 70 -10.86 12.05 6.16
CA CYS A 70 -10.65 11.09 7.24
C CYS A 70 -9.22 11.14 7.81
N SER A 71 -9.10 11.23 9.14
CA SER A 71 -7.82 11.25 9.86
C SER A 71 -7.39 9.88 10.43
N SER A 72 -8.01 8.78 10.01
CA SER A 72 -7.63 7.44 10.49
C SER A 72 -6.17 7.10 10.14
N GLY A 73 -5.54 6.20 10.92
CA GLY A 73 -4.14 5.82 10.77
C GLY A 73 -3.93 4.61 9.85
N MET A 74 -2.74 4.44 9.28
CA MET A 74 -2.39 3.24 8.51
C MET A 74 -1.05 2.67 8.99
N ILE A 75 -0.99 1.35 9.13
CA ILE A 75 0.21 0.60 9.46
C ILE A 75 0.51 -0.39 8.33
N LEU A 76 1.73 -0.34 7.80
CA LEU A 76 2.26 -1.33 6.87
C LEU A 76 3.13 -2.33 7.65
N ARG A 77 2.73 -3.61 7.65
CA ARG A 77 3.55 -4.70 8.21
C ARG A 77 4.42 -5.29 7.11
N VAL A 78 5.72 -5.06 7.21
CA VAL A 78 6.72 -5.48 6.19
C VAL A 78 7.88 -6.26 6.79
N HIS A 79 8.52 -7.09 5.96
CA HIS A 79 9.80 -7.73 6.30
C HIS A 79 10.98 -6.82 5.93
N ASP A 80 10.92 -6.22 4.73
CA ASP A 80 11.96 -5.38 4.14
C ASP A 80 11.72 -3.89 4.47
N VAL A 81 12.05 -3.51 5.71
CA VAL A 81 11.73 -2.20 6.28
C VAL A 81 12.43 -1.07 5.53
N ARG A 82 13.74 -1.21 5.28
CA ARG A 82 14.57 -0.16 4.69
C ARG A 82 14.06 0.25 3.30
N GLU A 83 13.80 -0.73 2.45
CA GLU A 83 13.36 -0.55 1.07
C GLU A 83 11.94 0.02 1.02
N THR A 84 11.06 -0.44 1.91
CA THR A 84 9.71 0.11 2.04
C THR A 84 9.76 1.58 2.46
N VAL A 85 10.58 1.93 3.47
CA VAL A 85 10.75 3.31 3.93
C VAL A 85 11.33 4.19 2.82
N GLN A 86 12.32 3.72 2.05
CA GLN A 86 12.86 4.46 0.92
C GLN A 86 11.78 4.78 -0.12
N ALA A 87 10.98 3.79 -0.52
CA ALA A 87 9.90 3.99 -1.50
C ALA A 87 8.85 5.01 -1.01
N LEU A 88 8.42 4.89 0.25
CA LEU A 88 7.47 5.82 0.86
C LEU A 88 8.05 7.23 0.99
N THR A 89 9.33 7.36 1.32
CA THR A 89 10.01 8.65 1.45
C THR A 89 10.01 9.39 0.13
N VAL A 90 10.41 8.73 -0.96
CA VAL A 90 10.38 9.32 -2.31
C VAL A 90 8.97 9.76 -2.68
N TRP A 91 7.99 8.87 -2.51
CA TRP A 91 6.60 9.16 -2.83
C TRP A 91 6.05 10.36 -2.04
N GLN A 92 6.26 10.41 -0.72
CA GLN A 92 5.80 11.50 0.13
C GLN A 92 6.42 12.85 -0.26
N ARG A 93 7.72 12.88 -0.58
CA ARG A 93 8.41 14.09 -1.02
C ARG A 93 7.82 14.63 -2.33
N ILE A 94 7.53 13.76 -3.29
CA ILE A 94 6.92 14.14 -4.56
C ILE A 94 5.47 14.63 -4.37
N MET A 95 4.70 13.99 -3.49
CA MET A 95 3.33 14.43 -3.20
C MET A 95 3.28 15.78 -2.49
N GLY A 96 4.15 16.01 -1.50
CA GLY A 96 4.27 17.30 -0.83
C GLY A 96 4.61 18.42 -1.81
N PHE A 97 5.59 18.20 -2.69
CA PHE A 97 5.96 19.15 -3.73
C PHE A 97 4.79 19.52 -4.68
N LYS A 98 3.97 18.53 -5.08
CA LYS A 98 2.77 18.80 -5.90
C LYS A 98 1.73 19.65 -5.18
N GLN A 99 1.54 19.42 -3.88
CA GLN A 99 0.62 20.22 -3.07
C GLN A 99 1.12 21.67 -2.94
N GLU A 100 2.42 21.88 -2.78
CA GLU A 100 3.02 23.22 -2.75
C GLU A 100 2.76 23.98 -4.05
N ILE A 101 2.97 23.37 -5.23
CA ILE A 101 2.69 24.01 -6.53
C ILE A 101 1.22 24.37 -6.67
N ASN A 102 0.30 23.48 -6.27
CA ASN A 102 -1.14 23.74 -6.41
C ASN A 102 -1.67 24.85 -5.48
N ASN A 103 -0.89 25.25 -4.49
CA ASN A 103 -1.23 26.30 -3.52
C ASN A 103 -0.58 27.67 -3.85
N LEU A 104 0.24 27.75 -4.90
CA LEU A 104 0.81 28.99 -5.44
C LEU A 104 -0.09 29.55 -6.56
#